data_AF-A0A6L7TJU3-F1
#
_entry.id   AF-A0A6L7TJU3-F1
#
_cell.length_a   1.000
_cell.length_b   1.000
_cell.length_c   1.000
_cell.angle_alpha   90.00
_cell.angle_beta   90.00
_cell.angle_gamma   90.00
#
_symmetry.space_group_name_H-M   'P 1'
#
loop_
_entity.id
_entity.type
_entity.pdbx_description
1 polymer ?
#
loop_
_entity_poly.entity_id
_entity_poly.type
_entity_poly.pdbx_seq_one_letter_code
_entity_poly.pdbx_strand_id
1 'polypeptide(L)'
;MTSDTTVQDVLRHGDILSCQLTRLGSNYTFVVNVALDGYEALGIYKPRDGEAPLWDFPNGTLYKREYAAYLFSDILGWDLVPFTIIRDGPYGIGSVQEFIVHDPKENYYTLGGEYADQLRVVCCFDLVANSTDRKPNHLITGGDGKLWSIDHGLTFHSDVKIRTVIWDFGGEPIPEPLLDSLTEFQARLSGPEKSMPKRLRELLELLTPPEVEALKGRLDWVLTERTYPGLSRPRRRRGG
;
A
#
# COMPACT_ATOMS: atom_id res chain seq x y z
N MET A 1 -15.74 8.97 -30.58
CA MET A 1 -15.05 9.24 -29.30
C MET A 1 -14.22 8.00 -29.01
N THR A 2 -12.99 7.96 -29.51
CA THR A 2 -12.01 6.95 -29.09
C THR A 2 -11.63 7.33 -27.66
N SER A 3 -12.01 6.52 -26.67
CA SER A 3 -11.47 6.69 -25.32
C SER A 3 -9.97 6.49 -25.40
N ASP A 4 -9.17 7.46 -24.94
CA ASP A 4 -7.74 7.25 -24.76
C ASP A 4 -7.56 6.13 -23.73
N THR A 5 -7.00 5.00 -24.17
CA THR A 5 -6.71 3.84 -23.31
C THR A 5 -5.71 4.26 -22.25
N THR A 6 -6.07 4.13 -20.97
CA THR A 6 -5.17 4.47 -19.86
C THR A 6 -4.24 3.30 -19.53
N VAL A 7 -3.14 3.58 -18.80
CA VAL A 7 -2.25 2.53 -18.26
C VAL A 7 -3.04 1.52 -17.42
N GLN A 8 -4.02 1.98 -16.63
CA GLN A 8 -4.87 1.11 -15.83
C GLN A 8 -5.74 0.21 -16.71
N ASP A 9 -6.27 0.70 -17.82
CA ASP A 9 -7.05 -0.12 -18.77
C ASP A 9 -6.18 -1.22 -19.39
N VAL A 10 -4.96 -0.88 -19.80
CA VAL A 10 -3.99 -1.86 -20.31
C VAL A 10 -3.69 -2.93 -19.25
N LEU A 11 -3.38 -2.54 -18.01
CA LEU A 11 -3.08 -3.50 -16.95
C LEU A 11 -4.28 -4.37 -16.54
N ARG A 12 -5.51 -3.85 -16.65
CA ARG A 12 -6.74 -4.60 -16.37
C ARG A 12 -7.10 -5.61 -17.45
N HIS A 13 -6.97 -5.23 -18.71
CA HIS A 13 -7.59 -5.95 -19.82
C HIS A 13 -6.61 -6.49 -20.85
N GLY A 14 -5.37 -5.98 -20.88
CA GLY A 14 -4.36 -6.42 -21.83
C GLY A 14 -3.75 -7.78 -21.52
N ASP A 15 -3.06 -8.34 -22.50
CA ASP A 15 -2.35 -9.62 -22.39
C ASP A 15 -0.90 -9.41 -21.90
N ILE A 16 -0.43 -10.29 -21.01
CA ILE A 16 0.97 -10.27 -20.56
C ILE A 16 1.84 -10.86 -21.68
N LEU A 17 2.56 -10.00 -22.39
CA LEU A 17 3.43 -10.37 -23.52
C LEU A 17 4.79 -10.91 -23.08
N SER A 18 5.31 -10.40 -21.97
CA SER A 18 6.59 -10.85 -21.41
C SER A 18 6.58 -10.81 -19.89
N CYS A 19 7.40 -11.65 -19.28
CA CYS A 19 7.49 -11.80 -17.83
C CYS A 19 8.96 -12.05 -17.47
N GLN A 20 9.60 -11.07 -16.84
CA GLN A 20 11.02 -11.10 -16.50
C GLN A 20 11.22 -11.10 -14.99
N LEU A 21 11.94 -12.11 -14.48
CA LEU A 21 12.19 -12.23 -13.05
C LEU A 21 13.11 -11.12 -12.55
N THR A 22 12.68 -10.40 -11.53
CA THR A 22 13.52 -9.48 -10.76
C THR A 22 14.27 -10.27 -9.68
N ARG A 23 15.55 -9.95 -9.45
CA ARG A 23 16.39 -10.63 -8.45
C ARG A 23 16.32 -9.98 -7.06
N LEU A 24 15.26 -9.21 -6.80
CA LEU A 24 15.12 -8.43 -5.57
C LEU A 24 14.06 -9.08 -4.67
N GLY A 25 14.42 -9.35 -3.41
CA GLY A 25 13.51 -9.90 -2.40
C GLY A 25 13.52 -11.44 -2.31
N SER A 26 12.77 -11.96 -1.34
CA SER A 26 12.64 -13.41 -1.06
C SER A 26 11.49 -14.08 -1.82
N ASN A 27 10.54 -13.29 -2.34
CA ASN A 27 9.42 -13.74 -3.16
C ASN A 27 9.74 -13.59 -4.65
N TYR A 28 9.20 -14.45 -5.50
CA TYR A 28 9.30 -14.27 -6.94
C TYR A 28 8.48 -13.04 -7.37
N THR A 29 9.17 -12.05 -7.93
CA THR A 29 8.58 -10.80 -8.42
C THR A 29 9.03 -10.58 -9.86
N PHE A 30 8.10 -10.29 -10.76
CA PHE A 30 8.38 -10.15 -12.18
C PHE A 30 8.04 -8.75 -12.68
N VAL A 31 8.86 -8.20 -13.59
CA VAL A 31 8.43 -7.11 -14.45
C VAL A 31 7.70 -7.74 -15.64
N VAL A 32 6.48 -7.29 -15.90
CA VAL A 32 5.67 -7.72 -17.03
C VAL A 32 5.44 -6.58 -18.01
N ASN A 33 5.43 -6.91 -19.30
CA ASN A 33 4.90 -6.02 -20.34
C ASN A 33 3.48 -6.49 -20.68
N VAL A 34 2.51 -5.60 -20.58
CA VAL A 34 1.09 -5.87 -20.83
C VAL A 34 0.65 -5.04 -22.04
N ALA A 35 -0.05 -5.65 -22.99
CA ALA A 35 -0.51 -4.97 -24.19
C ALA A 35 -2.02 -5.09 -24.41
N LEU A 36 -2.65 -3.99 -24.82
CA LEU A 36 -4.07 -3.92 -25.18
C LEU A 36 -4.23 -2.97 -26.36
N ASP A 37 -4.79 -3.45 -27.47
CA ASP A 37 -5.11 -2.64 -28.66
C ASP A 37 -3.95 -1.75 -29.17
N GLY A 38 -2.72 -2.26 -29.10
CA GLY A 38 -1.51 -1.54 -29.51
C GLY A 38 -0.91 -0.58 -28.47
N TYR A 39 -1.54 -0.45 -27.30
CA TYR A 39 -0.97 0.23 -26.13
C TYR A 39 -0.22 -0.76 -25.25
N GLU A 40 0.92 -0.33 -24.70
CA GLU A 40 1.74 -1.15 -23.80
C GLU A 40 1.92 -0.46 -22.46
N ALA A 41 1.97 -1.25 -21.39
CA ALA A 41 2.25 -0.79 -20.03
C ALA A 41 3.13 -1.80 -19.30
N LEU A 42 4.03 -1.29 -18.46
CA LEU A 42 4.81 -2.11 -17.55
C LEU A 42 4.06 -2.32 -16.23
N GLY A 43 4.19 -3.52 -15.68
CA GLY A 43 3.67 -3.86 -14.36
C GLY A 43 4.65 -4.70 -13.54
N ILE A 44 4.43 -4.72 -12.24
CA ILE A 44 5.04 -5.66 -11.30
C ILE A 44 4.05 -6.77 -11.00
N TYR A 45 4.38 -7.99 -11.39
CA TYR A 45 3.58 -9.19 -11.17
C TYR A 45 4.16 -10.03 -10.02
N LYS A 46 3.34 -10.31 -9.01
CA LYS A 46 3.66 -11.17 -7.86
C LYS A 46 2.70 -12.36 -7.81
N PRO A 47 3.07 -13.53 -8.36
CA PRO A 47 2.23 -14.73 -8.32
C PRO A 47 2.07 -15.27 -6.90
N ARG A 48 0.90 -15.83 -6.60
CA ARG A 48 0.64 -16.57 -5.36
C ARG A 48 1.66 -17.69 -5.12
N ASP A 49 1.92 -18.47 -6.17
CA ASP A 49 2.79 -19.65 -6.07
C ASP A 49 4.28 -19.26 -6.04
N GLY A 50 4.59 -17.96 -6.18
CA GLY A 50 5.92 -17.39 -5.99
C GLY A 50 6.21 -16.88 -4.58
N GLU A 51 5.24 -16.98 -3.67
CA GLU A 51 5.40 -16.57 -2.28
C GLU A 51 6.31 -17.55 -1.52
N ALA A 52 7.30 -16.99 -0.82
CA ALA A 52 8.06 -17.70 0.19
C ALA A 52 7.19 -17.85 1.45
N PRO A 53 7.08 -19.06 2.02
CA PRO A 53 6.33 -19.27 3.27
C PRO A 53 6.86 -18.39 4.40
N LEU A 54 5.94 -17.81 5.17
CA LEU A 54 6.22 -17.05 6.37
C LEU A 54 5.57 -17.74 7.56
N TRP A 55 6.21 -17.64 8.73
CA TRP A 55 5.70 -18.30 9.94
C TRP A 55 4.49 -17.55 10.54
N ASP A 56 4.36 -16.25 10.27
CA ASP A 56 3.33 -15.37 10.83
C ASP A 56 2.38 -14.77 9.79
N PHE A 57 2.36 -15.26 8.55
CA PHE A 57 1.34 -14.90 7.56
C PHE A 57 0.76 -16.16 6.90
N PRO A 58 -0.56 -16.17 6.58
CA PRO A 58 -1.14 -17.29 5.84
C PRO A 58 -0.49 -17.46 4.47
N ASN A 59 -0.14 -18.69 4.09
CA ASN A 59 0.47 -18.97 2.79
C ASN A 59 -0.47 -18.61 1.63
N GLY A 60 0.08 -18.07 0.53
CA GLY A 60 -0.68 -17.80 -0.69
C GLY A 60 -1.62 -16.61 -0.57
N THR A 61 -1.27 -15.61 0.23
CA THR A 61 -2.13 -14.45 0.53
C THR A 61 -1.39 -13.11 0.48
N LEU A 62 -0.09 -13.07 0.21
CA LEU A 62 0.67 -11.81 0.12
C LEU A 62 0.22 -10.98 -1.09
N TYR A 63 -0.03 -11.60 -2.24
CA TYR A 63 -0.56 -10.89 -3.42
C TYR A 63 -1.93 -10.23 -3.16
N LYS A 64 -2.75 -10.82 -2.29
CA LYS A 64 -4.03 -10.25 -1.87
C LYS A 64 -3.83 -8.99 -1.03
N ARG A 65 -2.79 -8.95 -0.20
CA ARG A 65 -2.45 -7.79 0.63
C ARG A 65 -1.93 -6.63 -0.19
N GLU A 66 -1.23 -6.88 -1.29
CA GLU A 66 -0.88 -5.83 -2.26
C GLU A 66 -2.15 -5.16 -2.81
N TYR A 67 -3.16 -5.94 -3.20
CA TYR A 67 -4.43 -5.40 -3.67
C TYR A 67 -5.25 -4.73 -2.56
N ALA A 68 -5.27 -5.30 -1.36
CA ALA A 68 -5.92 -4.71 -0.19
C ALA A 68 -5.31 -3.35 0.17
N ALA A 69 -3.98 -3.20 0.08
CA ALA A 69 -3.28 -1.94 0.31
C ALA A 69 -3.67 -0.87 -0.72
N TYR A 70 -3.74 -1.25 -2.00
CA TYR A 70 -4.25 -0.37 -3.04
C TYR A 70 -5.69 0.06 -2.78
N LEU A 71 -6.60 -0.89 -2.52
CA LEU A 71 -7.99 -0.56 -2.21
C LEU A 71 -8.12 0.35 -0.98
N PHE A 72 -7.35 0.08 0.08
CA PHE A 72 -7.38 0.91 1.28
C PHE A 72 -6.92 2.35 0.99
N SER A 73 -5.81 2.52 0.27
CA SER A 73 -5.33 3.84 -0.16
C SER A 73 -6.32 4.57 -1.07
N ASP A 74 -6.95 3.85 -2.00
CA ASP A 74 -7.90 4.38 -2.98
C ASP A 74 -9.21 4.82 -2.31
N ILE A 75 -9.75 4.02 -1.39
CA ILE A 75 -10.98 4.37 -0.64
C ILE A 75 -10.76 5.62 0.22
N LEU A 76 -9.57 5.79 0.79
CA LEU A 76 -9.19 6.96 1.57
C LEU A 76 -8.87 8.19 0.70
N GLY A 77 -8.73 8.02 -0.61
CA GLY A 77 -8.33 9.09 -1.52
C GLY A 77 -6.89 9.57 -1.31
N TRP A 78 -6.04 8.74 -0.68
CA TRP A 78 -4.65 9.10 -0.37
C TRP A 78 -3.70 8.93 -1.55
N ASP A 79 -4.14 8.20 -2.58
CA ASP A 79 -3.43 8.05 -3.85
C ASP A 79 -1.94 7.65 -3.67
N LEU A 80 -1.68 6.79 -2.67
CA LEU A 80 -0.34 6.46 -2.20
C LEU A 80 0.23 5.20 -2.87
N VAL A 81 -0.62 4.21 -3.12
CA VAL A 81 -0.23 2.90 -3.66
C VAL A 81 -0.54 2.89 -5.16
N PRO A 82 0.42 2.52 -6.04
CA PRO A 82 0.17 2.43 -7.48
C PRO A 82 -1.01 1.52 -7.80
N PHE A 83 -1.64 1.74 -8.96
CA PHE A 83 -2.77 0.93 -9.38
C PHE A 83 -2.43 -0.56 -9.30
N THR A 84 -3.23 -1.32 -8.56
CA THR A 84 -2.99 -2.76 -8.34
C THR A 84 -4.26 -3.55 -8.60
N ILE A 85 -4.15 -4.71 -9.24
CA ILE A 85 -5.26 -5.63 -9.49
C ILE A 85 -4.82 -7.07 -9.29
N ILE A 86 -5.77 -7.95 -8.93
CA ILE A 86 -5.57 -9.40 -8.96
C ILE A 86 -6.05 -9.94 -10.30
N ARG A 87 -5.19 -10.70 -10.99
CA ARG A 87 -5.56 -11.42 -12.23
C ARG A 87 -4.65 -12.62 -12.47
N ASP A 88 -5.05 -13.46 -13.42
CA ASP A 88 -4.21 -14.54 -13.91
C ASP A 88 -3.02 -13.99 -14.71
N GLY A 89 -1.89 -14.67 -14.57
CA GLY A 89 -0.66 -14.44 -15.33
C GLY A 89 0.09 -15.74 -15.60
N PRO A 90 1.30 -15.66 -16.21
CA PRO A 90 2.05 -16.84 -16.66
C PRO A 90 2.40 -17.86 -15.57
N TYR A 91 2.38 -17.44 -14.29
CA TYR A 91 2.69 -18.27 -13.13
C TYR A 91 1.50 -18.40 -12.16
N GLY A 92 0.28 -18.38 -12.69
CA GLY A 92 -0.96 -18.53 -11.92
C GLY A 92 -1.63 -17.21 -11.56
N ILE A 93 -2.47 -17.22 -10.53
CA ILE A 93 -3.10 -16.00 -10.02
C ILE A 93 -2.08 -15.17 -9.22
N GLY A 94 -2.12 -13.85 -9.35
CA GLY A 94 -1.28 -12.95 -8.58
C GLY A 94 -1.74 -11.50 -8.65
N SER A 95 -1.01 -10.61 -7.98
CA SER A 95 -1.21 -9.17 -8.12
C SER A 95 -0.38 -8.64 -9.28
N VAL A 96 -0.95 -7.71 -10.04
CA VAL A 96 -0.29 -6.90 -11.06
C VAL A 96 -0.43 -5.45 -10.61
N GLN A 97 0.70 -4.82 -10.27
CA GLN A 97 0.80 -3.43 -9.85
C GLN A 97 1.43 -2.60 -10.97
N GLU A 98 0.97 -1.38 -11.19
CA GLU A 98 1.56 -0.44 -12.13
C GLU A 98 3.05 -0.21 -11.82
N PHE A 99 3.89 -0.31 -12.85
CA PHE A 99 5.31 0.00 -12.70
C PHE A 99 5.52 1.51 -12.76
N ILE A 100 5.91 2.09 -11.62
CA ILE A 100 6.31 3.50 -11.57
C ILE A 100 7.78 3.61 -11.98
N VAL A 101 8.03 4.38 -13.04
CA VAL A 101 9.40 4.74 -13.44
C VAL A 101 9.99 5.66 -12.38
N HIS A 102 11.13 5.26 -11.81
CA HIS A 102 11.82 5.95 -10.72
C HIS A 102 13.34 5.77 -10.85
N ASP A 103 14.12 6.61 -10.16
CA ASP A 103 15.57 6.38 -10.00
C ASP A 103 15.79 5.32 -8.91
N PRO A 104 16.37 4.14 -9.22
CA PRO A 104 16.62 3.09 -8.23
C PRO A 104 17.65 3.47 -7.14
N LYS A 105 18.34 4.61 -7.29
CA LYS A 105 19.24 5.14 -6.26
C LYS A 105 18.49 5.96 -5.21
N GLU A 106 17.31 6.46 -5.54
CA GLU A 106 16.46 7.20 -4.60
C GLU A 106 15.70 6.23 -3.69
N ASN A 107 15.61 6.60 -2.42
CA ASN A 107 14.87 5.87 -1.39
C ASN A 107 14.61 6.82 -0.22
N TYR A 108 13.94 6.36 0.83
CA TYR A 108 13.65 7.17 2.02
C TYR A 108 14.84 8.02 2.55
N TYR A 109 16.08 7.50 2.55
CA TYR A 109 17.24 8.25 3.06
C TYR A 109 17.72 9.36 2.14
N THR A 110 17.30 9.39 0.87
CA THR A 110 17.65 10.43 -0.09
C THR A 110 16.56 11.49 -0.23
N LEU A 111 15.38 11.28 0.38
CA LEU A 111 14.28 12.22 0.31
C LEU A 111 14.59 13.50 1.12
N GLY A 112 14.30 14.65 0.51
CA GLY A 112 14.38 15.95 1.17
C GLY A 112 13.15 16.28 2.03
N GLY A 113 13.21 17.43 2.71
CA GLY A 113 12.14 17.89 3.59
C GLY A 113 10.82 18.22 2.87
N GLU A 114 10.85 18.45 1.57
CA GLU A 114 9.69 18.67 0.71
C GLU A 114 8.72 17.47 0.67
N TYR A 115 9.20 16.27 0.99
CA TYR A 115 8.36 15.06 1.05
C TYR A 115 7.67 14.85 2.40
N ALA A 116 7.88 15.74 3.39
CA ALA A 116 7.39 15.54 4.76
C ALA A 116 5.87 15.27 4.82
N ASP A 117 5.06 16.02 4.08
CA ASP A 117 3.61 15.85 4.09
C ASP A 117 3.19 14.52 3.45
N GLN A 118 3.82 14.11 2.35
CA GLN A 118 3.57 12.81 1.71
C GLN A 118 4.03 11.65 2.62
N LEU A 119 5.14 11.81 3.35
CA LEU A 119 5.63 10.84 4.32
C LEU A 119 4.71 10.71 5.54
N ARG A 120 4.00 11.77 5.94
CA ARG A 120 2.95 11.69 6.98
C ARG A 120 1.78 10.82 6.53
N VAL A 121 1.40 10.89 5.25
CA VAL A 121 0.38 10.00 4.66
C VAL A 121 0.86 8.54 4.75
N VAL A 122 2.09 8.25 4.34
CA VAL A 122 2.65 6.89 4.46
C VAL A 122 2.68 6.43 5.91
N CYS A 123 3.14 7.26 6.83
CA CYS A 123 3.23 6.92 8.25
C CYS A 123 1.85 6.58 8.83
N CYS A 124 0.81 7.34 8.45
CA CYS A 124 -0.57 7.08 8.86
C CYS A 124 -1.09 5.78 8.22
N PHE A 125 -0.75 5.53 6.96
CA PHE A 125 -1.07 4.29 6.26
C PHE A 125 -0.45 3.08 6.96
N ASP A 126 0.85 3.12 7.24
CA ASP A 126 1.57 2.03 7.90
C ASP A 126 1.00 1.71 9.29
N LEU A 127 0.55 2.75 10.00
CA LEU A 127 -0.06 2.62 11.32
C LEU A 127 -1.42 1.90 11.27
N VAL A 128 -2.31 2.30 10.36
CA VAL A 128 -3.66 1.71 10.26
C VAL A 128 -3.64 0.36 9.54
N ALA A 129 -2.88 0.26 8.44
CA ALA A 129 -2.68 -0.97 7.67
C ALA A 129 -1.72 -1.93 8.38
N ASN A 130 -1.08 -1.55 9.48
CA ASN A 130 -0.13 -2.39 10.23
C ASN A 130 0.99 -2.94 9.34
N SER A 131 1.71 -2.05 8.65
CA SER A 131 2.84 -2.43 7.80
C SER A 131 3.97 -2.99 8.65
N THR A 132 4.30 -4.26 8.41
CA THR A 132 5.28 -5.00 9.23
C THR A 132 6.67 -5.04 8.61
N ASP A 133 6.91 -4.40 7.47
CA ASP A 133 8.19 -4.47 6.76
C ASP A 133 8.46 -3.23 5.88
N ARG A 134 8.06 -2.04 6.34
CA ARG A 134 8.34 -0.81 5.58
C ARG A 134 9.85 -0.54 5.59
N LYS A 135 10.48 -0.71 4.43
CA LYS A 135 11.90 -0.43 4.17
C LYS A 135 12.10 0.86 3.37
N PRO A 136 13.32 1.42 3.34
CA PRO A 136 13.61 2.66 2.61
C PRO A 136 13.28 2.59 1.12
N ASN A 137 13.57 1.45 0.48
CA ASN A 137 13.36 1.20 -0.94
C ASN A 137 11.90 0.87 -1.29
N HIS A 138 10.99 0.89 -0.31
CA HIS A 138 9.54 0.76 -0.57
C HIS A 138 8.88 2.12 -0.80
N LEU A 139 9.68 3.19 -0.80
CA LEU A 139 9.28 4.55 -1.10
C LEU A 139 10.03 4.99 -2.35
N ILE A 140 9.26 5.29 -3.40
CA ILE A 140 9.81 5.66 -4.71
C ILE A 140 9.17 6.95 -5.17
N THR A 141 9.95 7.75 -5.88
CA THR A 141 9.58 9.04 -6.44
C THR A 141 9.23 8.88 -7.91
N GLY A 142 8.02 9.24 -8.28
CA GLY A 142 7.60 9.34 -9.68
C GLY A 142 8.27 10.54 -10.37
N GLY A 143 8.28 10.53 -11.70
CA GLY A 143 8.86 11.63 -12.49
C GLY A 143 8.16 12.99 -12.33
N ASP A 144 6.99 13.01 -11.69
CA ASP A 144 6.18 14.18 -11.33
C ASP A 144 6.47 14.71 -9.90
N GLY A 145 7.40 14.09 -9.16
CA GLY A 145 7.71 14.44 -7.77
C GLY A 145 6.72 13.86 -6.75
N LYS A 146 5.80 12.98 -7.19
CA LYS A 146 4.91 12.26 -6.30
C LYS A 146 5.64 11.10 -5.62
N LEU A 147 5.42 10.94 -4.33
CA LEU A 147 5.89 9.80 -3.56
C LEU A 147 4.87 8.65 -3.65
N TRP A 148 5.36 7.49 -4.06
CA TRP A 148 4.61 6.25 -4.09
C TRP A 148 5.12 5.30 -3.02
N SER A 149 4.20 4.56 -2.42
CA SER A 149 4.53 3.43 -1.54
C SER A 149 4.27 2.12 -2.29
N ILE A 150 5.21 1.19 -2.19
CA ILE A 150 5.11 -0.14 -2.79
C ILE A 150 5.39 -1.23 -1.73
N ASP A 151 5.25 -2.49 -2.13
CA ASP A 151 5.56 -3.70 -1.36
C ASP A 151 4.80 -3.79 -0.03
N HIS A 152 3.50 -4.07 -0.14
CA HIS A 152 2.54 -4.14 0.96
C HIS A 152 2.06 -5.56 1.27
N GLY A 153 2.74 -6.58 0.74
CA GLY A 153 2.42 -7.98 1.00
C GLY A 153 2.37 -8.34 2.48
N LEU A 154 3.02 -7.57 3.36
CA LEU A 154 3.10 -7.79 4.81
C LEU A 154 2.33 -6.75 5.63
N THR A 155 1.05 -6.56 5.28
CA THR A 155 0.10 -5.64 5.93
C THR A 155 -1.12 -6.39 6.50
N PHE A 156 -1.94 -5.68 7.26
CA PHE A 156 -3.22 -6.07 7.85
C PHE A 156 -3.20 -7.22 8.86
N HIS A 157 -2.01 -7.64 9.32
CA HIS A 157 -1.88 -8.67 10.35
C HIS A 157 -2.76 -8.35 11.59
N SER A 158 -3.33 -9.38 12.22
CA SER A 158 -4.23 -9.22 13.39
C SER A 158 -3.48 -8.67 14.61
N ASP A 159 -2.31 -9.21 14.91
CA ASP A 159 -1.41 -8.67 15.94
C ASP A 159 -0.75 -7.37 15.47
N VAL A 160 -0.60 -6.41 16.37
CA VAL A 160 0.15 -5.17 16.12
C VAL A 160 1.64 -5.49 15.93
N LYS A 161 2.16 -5.22 14.73
CA LYS A 161 3.51 -5.63 14.28
C LYS A 161 4.18 -4.52 13.45
N ILE A 162 3.78 -3.26 13.65
CA ILE A 162 4.28 -2.12 12.87
C ILE A 162 5.82 -2.10 12.91
N ARG A 163 6.44 -2.17 11.74
CA ARG A 163 7.86 -1.93 11.54
C ARG A 163 8.02 -1.01 10.35
N THR A 164 8.47 0.19 10.63
CA THR A 164 8.69 1.24 9.63
C THR A 164 10.06 1.87 9.79
N VAL A 165 10.57 2.48 8.72
CA VAL A 165 11.74 3.36 8.79
C VAL A 165 11.35 4.81 9.07
N ILE A 166 10.07 5.16 8.94
CA ILE A 166 9.57 6.54 9.04
C ILE A 166 9.24 6.87 10.50
N TRP A 167 10.26 7.09 11.33
CA TRP A 167 10.11 7.44 12.74
C TRP A 167 10.20 8.95 13.04
N ASP A 168 10.33 9.78 12.01
CA ASP A 168 10.57 11.22 12.17
C ASP A 168 9.46 11.93 12.94
N PHE A 169 8.21 11.50 12.72
CA PHE A 169 6.99 12.15 13.19
C PHE A 169 6.48 11.62 14.54
N GLY A 170 7.23 10.73 15.21
CA GLY A 170 6.79 10.14 16.47
C GLY A 170 6.47 11.21 17.53
N GLY A 171 5.27 11.15 18.10
CA GLY A 171 4.73 12.12 19.07
C GLY A 171 4.13 13.38 18.45
N GLU A 172 4.18 13.54 17.13
CA GLU A 172 3.52 14.64 16.43
C GLU A 172 2.03 14.32 16.17
N PRO A 173 1.17 15.35 16.10
CA PRO A 173 -0.22 15.14 15.73
C PRO A 173 -0.34 14.60 14.30
N ILE A 174 -1.31 13.70 14.10
CA ILE A 174 -1.72 13.25 12.77
C ILE A 174 -2.47 14.40 12.10
N PRO A 175 -2.16 14.75 10.84
CA PRO A 175 -2.88 15.81 10.13
C PRO A 175 -4.39 15.59 10.09
N GLU A 176 -5.17 16.63 10.38
CA GLU A 176 -6.64 16.58 10.40
C GLU A 176 -7.26 16.00 9.10
N PRO A 177 -6.79 16.34 7.88
CA PRO A 177 -7.34 15.74 6.66
C PRO A 177 -7.23 14.20 6.62
N LEU A 178 -6.19 13.63 7.25
CA LEU A 178 -6.05 12.17 7.34
C LEU A 178 -7.04 11.61 8.36
N LEU A 179 -7.20 12.26 9.51
CA LEU A 179 -8.21 11.87 10.51
C LEU A 179 -9.62 11.94 9.95
N ASP A 180 -9.94 12.97 9.16
CA ASP A 180 -11.25 13.11 8.49
C ASP A 180 -11.52 11.94 7.54
N SER A 181 -10.54 11.59 6.70
CA SER A 181 -10.67 10.45 5.77
C SER A 181 -10.82 9.11 6.50
N LEU A 182 -10.11 8.91 7.62
CA LEU A 182 -10.23 7.72 8.46
C LEU A 182 -11.58 7.66 9.19
N THR A 183 -12.10 8.81 9.64
CA THR A 183 -13.43 8.91 10.26
C THR A 183 -14.52 8.53 9.27
N GLU A 184 -14.44 9.04 8.03
CA GLU A 184 -15.38 8.68 6.98
C GLU A 184 -15.26 7.19 6.61
N PHE A 185 -14.05 6.66 6.52
CA PHE A 185 -13.82 5.23 6.31
C PHE A 185 -14.45 4.38 7.43
N GLN A 186 -14.25 4.74 8.70
CA GLN A 186 -14.81 4.04 9.86
C GLN A 186 -16.35 4.07 9.84
N ALA A 187 -16.95 5.19 9.45
CA ALA A 187 -18.40 5.31 9.30
C ALA A 187 -18.94 4.38 8.20
N ARG A 188 -18.26 4.33 7.04
CA ARG A 188 -18.62 3.41 5.94
C ARG A 188 -18.47 1.94 6.35
N LEU A 189 -17.43 1.61 7.12
CA LEU A 189 -17.15 0.27 7.63
C LEU A 189 -18.18 -0.21 8.66
N SER A 190 -18.71 0.72 9.46
CA SER A 190 -19.76 0.45 10.46
C SER A 190 -21.18 0.49 9.89
N GLY A 191 -21.33 0.93 8.65
CA GLY A 191 -22.62 1.04 7.97
C GLY A 191 -23.23 -0.31 7.58
N PRO A 192 -24.52 -0.35 7.20
CA PRO A 192 -25.17 -1.56 6.73
C PRO A 192 -24.50 -2.15 5.48
N GLU A 193 -24.32 -3.46 5.46
CA GLU A 193 -23.65 -4.20 4.35
C GLU A 193 -24.28 -3.90 2.97
N LYS A 194 -25.61 -3.74 2.92
CA LYS A 194 -26.35 -3.44 1.68
C LYS A 194 -25.95 -2.10 1.05
N SER A 195 -25.56 -1.13 1.87
CA SER A 195 -25.10 0.20 1.44
C SER A 195 -23.58 0.30 1.31
N MET A 196 -22.85 -0.77 1.64
CA MET A 196 -21.39 -0.75 1.61
C MET A 196 -20.86 -0.56 0.18
N PRO A 197 -19.94 0.38 -0.06
CA PRO A 197 -19.33 0.55 -1.37
C PRO A 197 -18.65 -0.73 -1.86
N LYS A 198 -18.71 -1.00 -3.17
CA LYS A 198 -18.14 -2.21 -3.78
C LYS A 198 -16.68 -2.44 -3.40
N ARG A 199 -15.84 -1.40 -3.53
CA ARG A 199 -14.40 -1.47 -3.20
C ARG A 199 -14.15 -1.79 -1.73
N LEU A 200 -14.99 -1.29 -0.81
CA LEU A 200 -14.88 -1.62 0.60
C LEU A 200 -15.24 -3.09 0.86
N ARG A 201 -16.28 -3.62 0.20
CA ARG A 201 -16.58 -5.06 0.28
C ARG A 201 -15.42 -5.92 -0.23
N GLU A 202 -14.85 -5.56 -1.39
CA GLU A 202 -13.68 -6.25 -1.93
C GLU A 202 -12.49 -6.23 -0.95
N LEU A 203 -12.22 -5.09 -0.30
CA LEU A 203 -11.18 -5.00 0.73
C LEU A 203 -11.43 -5.99 1.87
N LEU A 204 -12.66 -6.06 2.39
CA LEU A 204 -13.01 -6.94 3.50
C LEU A 204 -12.96 -8.42 3.11
N GLU A 205 -13.28 -8.78 1.86
CA GLU A 205 -13.19 -10.16 1.35
C GLU A 205 -11.74 -10.66 1.23
N LEU A 206 -10.75 -9.75 1.16
CA LEU A 206 -9.32 -10.09 1.11
C LEU A 206 -8.73 -10.35 2.51
N LEU A 207 -9.44 -9.96 3.56
CA LEU A 207 -9.00 -10.05 4.95
C LEU A 207 -9.78 -11.13 5.71
N THR A 208 -9.13 -11.78 6.65
CA THR A 208 -9.81 -12.71 7.57
C THR A 208 -10.62 -11.92 8.63
N PRO A 209 -11.65 -12.53 9.26
CA PRO A 209 -12.41 -11.84 10.31
C PRO A 209 -11.55 -11.26 11.45
N PRO A 210 -10.51 -11.95 11.97
CA PRO A 210 -9.60 -11.35 12.96
C PRO A 210 -8.83 -10.14 12.45
N GLU A 211 -8.43 -10.12 11.18
CA GLU A 211 -7.72 -8.98 10.57
C GLU A 211 -8.65 -7.77 10.38
N VAL A 212 -9.92 -8.00 10.05
CA VAL A 212 -10.94 -6.94 9.98
C VAL A 212 -11.20 -6.32 11.35
N GLU A 213 -11.37 -7.15 12.39
CA GLU A 213 -11.54 -6.63 13.76
C GLU A 213 -10.30 -5.88 14.24
N ALA A 214 -9.10 -6.36 13.92
CA ALA A 214 -7.87 -5.66 14.24
C ALA A 214 -7.75 -4.32 13.48
N LEU A 215 -8.18 -4.25 12.21
CA LEU A 215 -8.23 -3.01 11.45
C LEU A 215 -9.17 -1.99 12.12
N LYS A 216 -10.37 -2.42 12.56
CA LYS A 216 -11.31 -1.57 13.32
C LYS A 216 -10.70 -1.06 14.62
N GLY A 217 -10.04 -1.93 15.38
CA GLY A 217 -9.36 -1.55 16.62
C GLY A 217 -8.23 -0.54 16.39
N ARG A 218 -7.45 -0.70 15.31
CA ARG A 218 -6.42 0.27 14.93
C ARG A 218 -7.02 1.62 14.51
N LEU A 219 -8.12 1.61 13.75
CA LEU A 219 -8.83 2.85 13.39
C LEU A 219 -9.31 3.61 14.64
N ASP A 220 -9.95 2.90 15.57
CA ASP A 220 -10.42 3.47 16.83
C ASP A 220 -9.27 4.08 17.65
N TRP A 221 -8.16 3.36 17.77
CA TRP A 221 -6.97 3.84 18.45
C TRP A 221 -6.40 5.09 17.79
N VAL A 222 -6.25 5.10 16.46
CA VAL A 222 -5.71 6.25 15.72
C VAL A 222 -6.60 7.49 15.85
N LEU A 223 -7.92 7.31 15.74
CA LEU A 223 -8.88 8.41 15.85
C LEU A 223 -9.01 8.94 17.29
N THR A 224 -8.71 8.12 18.29
CA THR A 224 -8.67 8.49 19.70
C THR A 224 -7.38 9.22 20.06
N GLU A 225 -6.22 8.62 19.75
CA GLU A 225 -4.91 9.16 20.15
C GLU A 225 -4.46 10.33 19.28
N ARG A 226 -4.86 10.36 18.00
CA ARG A 226 -4.62 11.44 17.02
C ARG A 226 -3.16 11.88 16.89
N THR A 227 -2.23 11.05 17.34
CA THR A 227 -0.80 11.31 17.38
C THR A 227 -0.05 10.09 16.87
N TYR A 228 1.04 10.30 16.14
CA TYR A 228 1.89 9.20 15.72
C TYR A 228 2.56 8.57 16.94
N PRO A 229 2.55 7.23 17.09
CA PRO A 229 3.24 6.58 18.19
C PRO A 229 4.74 6.88 18.08
N GLY A 230 5.36 7.20 19.20
CA GLY A 230 6.78 7.51 19.26
C GLY A 230 7.38 7.11 20.59
N LEU A 231 8.67 6.80 20.56
CA LEU A 231 9.47 6.82 21.77
C LEU A 231 9.46 8.27 22.27
N SER A 232 9.01 8.52 23.50
CA SER A 232 9.07 9.84 24.14
C SER A 232 10.45 10.45 23.91
N ARG A 233 10.58 11.38 22.95
CA ARG A 233 11.83 12.11 22.75
C ARG A 233 12.01 13.00 24.00
N PRO A 234 13.12 12.92 24.74
CA PRO A 234 13.41 13.93 25.75
C PRO A 234 13.35 15.28 25.05
N ARG A 235 12.53 16.22 25.56
CA ARG A 235 12.47 17.59 25.05
C ARG A 235 13.91 18.07 24.82
N ARG A 236 14.30 18.29 23.56
CA ARG A 236 15.56 18.99 23.27
C ARG A 236 15.49 20.29 24.06
N ARG A 237 16.36 20.43 25.07
CA ARG A 237 16.58 21.70 25.75
C ARG A 237 16.87 22.70 24.63
N ARG A 238 15.99 23.69 24.44
CA ARG A 238 16.32 24.89 23.68
C ARG A 238 17.55 25.47 24.38
N GLY A 239 18.72 25.31 23.77
CA GLY A 239 19.91 26.04 24.16
C GLY A 239 19.61 27.53 24.02
N GLY A 240 19.97 28.29 25.06
CA GLY A 240 19.77 29.73 25.14
C GLY A 240 20.73 30.52 24.26
#